data_AF-A0A7W1JLP8-F1
#
_entry.id   AF-A0A7W1JLP8-F1
#
_cell.length_a   1.000
_cell.length_b   1.000
_cell.length_c   1.000
_cell.angle_alpha   90.00
_cell.angle_beta   90.00
_cell.angle_gamma   90.00
#
_symmetry.space_group_name_H-M   'P 1'
#
loop_
_entity.id
_entity.type
_entity.pdbx_description
1 polymer ?
#
loop_
_entity_poly.entity_id
_entity_poly.type
_entity_poly.pdbx_seq_one_letter_code
_entity_poly.pdbx_strand_id
1 'polypeptide(L)'
;MSTSNMKLHYRGSLLWVIFWIIVFFPIALVLLLTDSSFYLNGATYNFHYDGSRFWLCFWVLVFFPVAFLLLFINGYSVDVINE
;
A
#
# COMPACT_ATOMS: atom_id res chain seq x y z
N MET A 1 22.67 -18.47 -33.77
CA MET A 1 21.67 -18.46 -32.68
C MET A 1 21.05 -17.06 -32.67
N SER A 2 19.81 -16.91 -33.14
CA SER A 2 19.17 -15.60 -33.29
C SER A 2 18.56 -15.17 -31.95
N THR A 3 19.19 -14.23 -31.26
CA THR A 3 18.65 -13.59 -30.06
C THR A 3 17.67 -12.50 -30.48
N SER A 4 16.40 -12.87 -30.59
CA SER A 4 15.30 -11.92 -30.78
C SER A 4 15.16 -11.06 -29.51
N ASN A 5 15.82 -9.90 -29.52
CA ASN A 5 15.64 -8.88 -28.49
C ASN A 5 14.27 -8.23 -28.71
N MET A 6 13.23 -8.78 -28.08
CA MET A 6 11.90 -8.15 -28.06
C MET A 6 11.99 -6.84 -27.27
N LYS A 7 12.22 -5.74 -27.99
CA LYS A 7 12.17 -4.38 -27.42
C LYS A 7 10.71 -4.01 -27.23
N LEU A 8 10.23 -4.10 -25.99
CA LEU A 8 8.91 -3.62 -25.62
C LEU A 8 8.87 -2.09 -25.80
N HIS A 9 8.34 -1.64 -26.92
CA HIS A 9 8.27 -0.22 -27.26
C HIS A 9 6.94 0.34 -26.74
N TYR A 10 6.98 0.99 -25.58
CA TYR A 10 5.81 1.67 -25.04
C TYR A 10 5.56 2.96 -25.83
N ARG A 11 4.50 3.00 -26.65
CA ARG A 11 4.12 4.17 -27.46
C ARG A 11 3.26 5.19 -26.70
N GLY A 12 2.88 4.89 -25.46
CA GLY A 12 2.09 5.78 -24.61
C GLY A 12 2.94 6.83 -23.89
N SER A 13 2.28 7.70 -23.13
CA SER A 13 2.96 8.67 -22.29
C SER A 13 3.55 7.98 -21.05
N LEU A 14 4.86 7.76 -21.08
CA LEU A 14 5.60 7.15 -19.97
C LEU A 14 5.45 7.99 -18.68
N LEU A 15 5.36 9.32 -18.82
CA LEU A 15 5.09 10.25 -17.73
C LEU A 15 3.77 9.92 -17.03
N TRP A 16 2.72 9.61 -17.78
CA TRP A 16 1.42 9.24 -17.20
C TRP A 16 1.53 7.92 -16.44
N VAL A 17 2.23 6.92 -16.98
CA VAL A 17 2.44 5.64 -16.26
C VAL A 17 3.15 5.87 -14.93
N ILE A 18 4.23 6.67 -14.93
CA ILE A 18 4.97 7.01 -13.72
C ILE A 18 4.06 7.73 -12.72
N PHE A 19 3.28 8.72 -13.17
CA PHE A 19 2.37 9.45 -12.30
C PHE A 19 1.34 8.52 -11.63
N TRP A 20 0.71 7.62 -12.40
CA TRP A 20 -0.24 6.67 -11.82
C TRP A 20 0.42 5.77 -10.79
N ILE A 21 1.63 5.27 -11.06
CA ILE A 21 2.37 4.44 -10.11
C ILE A 21 2.66 5.25 -8.84
N ILE A 22 3.21 6.46 -8.96
CA ILE A 22 3.58 7.26 -7.79
C ILE A 22 2.38 7.66 -6.94
N VAL A 23 1.21 7.91 -7.54
CA VAL A 23 0.02 8.34 -6.77
C VAL A 23 -0.77 7.15 -6.25
N PHE A 24 -1.08 6.15 -7.09
CA PHE A 24 -2.01 5.09 -6.72
C PHE A 24 -1.36 3.94 -5.97
N PHE A 25 -0.08 3.64 -6.24
CA PHE A 25 0.61 2.55 -5.52
C PHE A 25 0.70 2.83 -4.02
N PRO A 26 1.11 4.04 -3.57
CA PRO A 26 1.05 4.41 -2.16
C PRO A 26 -0.31 4.26 -1.50
N ILE A 27 -1.37 4.72 -2.18
CA ILE A 27 -2.74 4.66 -1.65
C ILE A 27 -3.17 3.21 -1.46
N ALA A 28 -2.95 2.36 -2.46
CA ALA A 28 -3.28 0.96 -2.40
C ALA A 28 -2.51 0.24 -1.28
N LEU A 29 -1.21 0.53 -1.14
CA LEU A 29 -0.36 -0.05 -0.11
C LEU A 29 -0.81 0.38 1.29
N VAL A 30 -1.12 1.65 1.49
CA VAL A 30 -1.65 2.13 2.75
C VAL A 30 -2.98 1.45 3.08
N LEU A 31 -3.94 1.42 2.15
CA LEU A 31 -5.23 0.77 2.39
C LEU A 31 -5.06 -0.71 2.77
N LEU A 32 -4.17 -1.43 2.09
CA LEU A 32 -3.87 -2.83 2.38
C LEU A 32 -3.35 -3.02 3.82
N LEU A 33 -2.47 -2.14 4.28
CA LEU A 33 -1.88 -2.24 5.62
C LEU A 33 -2.84 -1.77 6.73
N THR A 34 -3.73 -0.83 6.43
CA THR A 34 -4.61 -0.18 7.42
C THR A 34 -5.79 -1.06 7.85
N ASP A 35 -6.17 -2.03 7.01
CA ASP A 35 -7.37 -2.84 7.19
C ASP A 35 -7.14 -4.24 6.60
N SER A 36 -6.39 -5.08 7.33
CA SER A 36 -6.10 -6.45 6.91
C SER A 36 -6.48 -7.45 7.99
N SER A 37 -7.21 -8.49 7.60
CA SER A 37 -7.56 -9.61 8.48
C SER A 37 -6.86 -10.87 7.97
N PHE A 38 -6.11 -11.54 8.84
CA PHE A 38 -5.46 -12.80 8.52
C PHE A 38 -6.08 -13.92 9.34
N TYR A 39 -6.49 -14.99 8.66
CA TYR A 39 -6.93 -16.22 9.32
C TYR A 39 -5.76 -17.19 9.43
N LEU A 40 -5.37 -17.55 10.65
CA LEU A 40 -4.22 -18.42 10.93
C LEU A 40 -4.54 -19.33 12.11
N ASN A 41 -4.37 -20.65 11.93
CA ASN A 41 -4.53 -21.66 12.99
C ASN A 41 -5.88 -21.61 13.75
N GLY A 42 -7.00 -21.28 13.10
CA GLY A 42 -8.31 -21.22 13.76
C GLY A 42 -8.59 -19.89 14.49
N ALA A 43 -7.67 -18.93 14.44
CA ALA A 43 -7.86 -17.59 14.97
C ALA A 43 -7.87 -16.56 13.82
N THR A 44 -8.76 -15.58 13.92
CA THR A 44 -8.78 -14.41 13.03
C THR A 44 -8.00 -13.27 13.69
N TYR A 45 -6.91 -12.87 13.05
CA TYR A 45 -6.07 -11.73 13.43
C TYR A 45 -6.51 -10.51 12.61
N ASN A 46 -7.23 -9.58 13.23
CA ASN A 46 -7.62 -8.33 12.61
C ASN A 46 -6.56 -7.26 12.91
N PHE A 47 -5.88 -6.78 11.88
CA PHE A 47 -4.95 -5.66 11.97
C PHE A 47 -5.73 -4.38 11.69
N HIS A 48 -5.77 -3.54 12.71
CA HIS A 48 -6.39 -2.24 12.67
C HIS A 48 -5.32 -1.18 12.91
N TYR A 49 -5.30 -0.15 12.06
CA TYR A 49 -4.53 1.05 12.32
C TYR A 49 -5.27 1.98 13.28
N ASP A 50 -4.69 2.18 14.47
CA ASP A 50 -5.26 3.00 15.55
C ASP A 50 -5.26 4.51 15.24
N GLY A 51 -4.40 4.92 14.29
CA GLY A 51 -4.29 6.33 13.90
C GLY A 51 -5.44 6.82 13.01
N SER A 52 -5.48 8.13 12.79
CA SER A 52 -6.46 8.71 11.88
C SER A 52 -6.19 8.28 10.43
N ARG A 53 -7.05 7.42 9.89
CA ARG A 53 -7.01 6.98 8.48
C ARG A 53 -7.11 8.17 7.51
N PHE A 54 -7.91 9.19 7.85
CA PHE A 54 -8.02 10.41 7.05
C PHE A 54 -6.69 11.18 6.99
N TRP A 55 -6.01 11.30 8.13
CA TRP A 55 -4.71 11.95 8.22
C TRP A 55 -3.65 11.19 7.43
N LEU A 56 -3.65 9.86 7.55
CA LEU A 56 -2.77 8.99 6.78
C LEU A 56 -2.97 9.20 5.27
N CYS A 57 -4.21 9.13 4.77
CA CYS A 57 -4.54 9.34 3.36
C CYS A 57 -4.12 10.73 2.84
N PHE A 58 -4.29 11.78 3.66
CA PHE A 58 -3.82 13.12 3.30
C PHE A 58 -2.32 13.13 3.02
N TRP A 59 -1.52 12.56 3.93
CA TRP A 59 -0.07 12.51 3.75
C TRP A 59 0.37 11.59 2.61
N VAL A 60 -0.39 10.54 2.29
CA VAL A 60 -0.11 9.69 1.13
C VAL A 60 -0.15 10.50 -0.17
N LEU A 61 -1.15 11.37 -0.32
CA LEU A 61 -1.33 12.20 -1.51
C LEU A 61 -0.32 13.34 -1.60
N VAL A 62 0.01 13.96 -0.46
CA VAL A 62 0.88 15.14 -0.41
C VAL A 62 2.36 14.74 -0.43
N PHE A 63 2.75 13.75 0.38
CA PHE A 63 4.14 13.35 0.54
C PHE A 63 4.26 11.93 1.12
N PHE A 64 4.32 10.95 0.22
CA PHE A 64 4.37 9.52 0.56
C PHE A 64 5.32 9.12 1.71
N PRO A 65 6.57 9.62 1.80
CA PRO A 65 7.46 9.25 2.90
C PRO A 65 6.92 9.60 4.29
N VAL A 66 6.16 10.69 4.42
CA VAL A 66 5.54 11.09 5.69
C VAL A 66 4.39 10.15 6.06
N ALA A 67 3.62 9.67 5.08
CA ALA A 67 2.59 8.66 5.32
C ALA A 67 3.21 7.37 5.89
N PHE A 68 4.34 6.94 5.34
CA PHE A 68 5.09 5.79 5.86
C PHE A 68 5.51 6.01 7.32
N LEU A 69 6.06 7.17 7.65
CA LEU A 69 6.42 7.52 9.03
C LEU A 69 5.20 7.47 9.97
N LEU A 70 4.08 8.07 9.59
CA LEU A 70 2.85 8.08 10.40
C LEU A 70 2.28 6.68 10.60
N LEU A 71 2.38 5.84 9.58
CA LEU A 71 1.96 4.45 9.61
C LEU A 71 2.75 3.65 10.65
N PHE A 72 4.07 3.85 10.76
CA PHE A 72 4.88 3.18 11.77
C PHE A 72 4.81 3.84 13.16
N ILE A 73 4.62 5.16 13.25
CA ILE A 73 4.58 5.88 14.53
C ILE A 73 3.26 5.65 15.28
N ASN A 74 2.12 5.66 14.59
CA ASN A 74 0.83 5.43 15.26
C ASN A 74 0.60 3.96 15.63
N GLY A 75 1.41 3.04 15.10
CA GLY A 75 1.33 1.62 15.42
C GLY A 75 0.12 0.91 14.81
N TYR A 76 0.11 -0.41 15.01
CA TYR A 76 -0.98 -1.28 14.62
C TYR A 76 -1.48 -2.02 15.85
N SER A 77 -2.79 -2.06 16.04
CA SER A 77 -3.43 -2.96 16.97
C SER A 77 -3.83 -4.25 16.27
N VAL A 78 -3.70 -5.36 16.99
CA VAL A 78 -4.07 -6.69 16.50
C VAL A 78 -5.11 -7.26 17.43
N ASP A 79 -6.34 -7.35 16.94
CA ASP A 79 -7.42 -8.04 17.63
C ASP A 79 -7.39 -9.52 17.25
N VAL A 80 -7.26 -10.40 18.25
CA VAL A 80 -7.29 -11.85 18.05
C VAL A 80 -8.68 -12.36 18.42
N ILE A 81 -9.45 -12.75 17.42
CA ILE A 81 -10.74 -13.39 17.59
C ILE A 81 -10.52 -14.90 17.49
N ASN A 82 -10.60 -15.60 18.63
CA ASN A 82 -10.61 -17.06 18.66
C ASN A 82 -12.06 -17.54 18.48
N GLU A 83 -12.34 -18.30 17.44
CA GLU A 83 -13.63 -18.99 17.23
C GLU A 83 -13.68 -20.31 18.00
#